data_AF-A0AAV5NGG9-F1
#
_entry.id   AF-A0AAV5NGG9-F1
#
_cell.length_a   1.000
_cell.length_b   1.000
_cell.length_c   1.000
_cell.angle_alpha   90.00
_cell.angle_beta   90.00
_cell.angle_gamma   90.00
#
_symmetry.space_group_name_H-M   'P 1'
#
loop_
_entity.id
_entity.type
_entity.pdbx_description
1 polymer ?
#
loop_
_entity_poly.entity_id
_entity_poly.type
_entity_poly.pdbx_seq_one_letter_code
_entity_poly.pdbx_strand_id
1 'polypeptide(L)'
;MSTNPAEEKTSPTAHSLISSEETLKQMETLSTLALNRDGGFQELRGGSLGVRIAVTEAERDAAQALRYRVFFEELGAHPDERAFRTKRDVDEFDEVADHLLVIDHSISSGAEGVVGTYRLLRSDAAEKIGRFYTASEYDISTLTEFPGRLLEVGRSCVAREHRGRSAMQLLWRGIASYIFLHRIDVLFGCGSLPGTDPDALSDQLTYLHHNHLAPPALRIRALPDRYVEMLRTDPHTLDYRACLNKLPPLIKGYLRLGGYVGDGAVVDEQFNTTDVAVLVKSELLADKYYRHYERRLRDALD
;
A
#
# COMPACT_ATOMS: atom_id res chain seq x y z
N MET A 1 -55.40 -40.75 -38.33
CA MET A 1 -56.52 -39.79 -38.14
C MET A 1 -56.24 -39.08 -36.83
N SER A 2 -55.66 -37.88 -36.92
CA SER A 2 -56.38 -36.60 -36.72
C SER A 2 -56.56 -36.33 -35.22
N THR A 3 -56.14 -35.22 -34.62
CA THR A 3 -55.89 -33.85 -35.13
C THR A 3 -55.20 -33.06 -34.01
N ASN A 4 -54.29 -32.16 -34.37
CA ASN A 4 -53.82 -31.03 -33.54
C ASN A 4 -54.87 -29.87 -33.65
N PRO A 5 -54.91 -28.86 -32.75
CA PRO A 5 -53.95 -27.75 -32.93
C PRO A 5 -53.56 -26.93 -31.67
N ALA A 6 -52.40 -26.29 -31.82
CA ALA A 6 -52.02 -24.93 -31.45
C ALA A 6 -52.13 -24.46 -29.98
N GLU A 7 -50.97 -24.18 -29.39
CA GLU A 7 -50.69 -22.82 -28.93
C GLU A 7 -49.26 -22.42 -29.27
N GLU A 8 -49.16 -21.20 -29.78
CA GLU A 8 -48.06 -20.56 -30.48
C GLU A 8 -47.33 -19.63 -29.50
N LYS A 9 -46.00 -19.66 -29.46
CA LYS A 9 -45.18 -18.53 -28.98
C LYS A 9 -43.74 -18.60 -29.51
N THR A 10 -43.59 -17.97 -30.68
CA THR A 10 -42.54 -16.99 -31.04
C THR A 10 -41.05 -17.34 -30.82
N SER A 11 -40.40 -17.54 -31.97
CA SER A 11 -39.04 -17.18 -32.44
C SER A 11 -38.18 -16.17 -31.62
N PRO A 12 -36.83 -16.22 -31.74
CA PRO A 12 -35.88 -15.74 -30.74
C PRO A 12 -35.61 -14.23 -30.87
N THR A 13 -35.65 -13.52 -29.74
CA THR A 13 -35.15 -12.14 -29.67
C THR A 13 -33.64 -12.15 -29.54
N ALA A 14 -33.02 -11.68 -30.62
CA ALA A 14 -31.66 -11.19 -30.73
C ALA A 14 -31.18 -10.47 -29.46
N HIS A 15 -30.24 -11.07 -28.73
CA HIS A 15 -29.32 -10.35 -27.84
C HIS A 15 -28.04 -11.15 -27.49
N SER A 16 -27.64 -12.14 -28.30
CA SER A 16 -26.41 -12.93 -28.02
C SER A 16 -25.28 -12.73 -29.03
N LEU A 17 -25.22 -11.57 -29.68
CA LEU A 17 -24.09 -11.17 -30.51
C LEU A 17 -23.74 -9.73 -30.19
N ILE A 18 -23.40 -9.45 -28.93
CA ILE A 18 -22.38 -8.42 -28.68
C ILE A 18 -21.14 -8.98 -29.38
N SER A 19 -20.79 -8.34 -30.48
CA SER A 19 -19.81 -8.85 -31.42
C SER A 19 -18.52 -9.19 -30.67
N SER A 20 -17.91 -10.32 -31.01
CA SER A 20 -16.57 -10.67 -30.54
C SER A 20 -15.58 -9.51 -30.75
N GLU A 21 -15.81 -8.64 -31.72
CA GLU A 21 -15.09 -7.38 -31.96
C GLU A 21 -15.30 -6.30 -30.89
N GLU A 22 -16.48 -6.14 -30.29
CA GLU A 22 -16.71 -5.21 -29.17
C GLU A 22 -16.08 -5.72 -27.88
N THR A 23 -16.13 -7.03 -27.64
CA THR A 23 -15.43 -7.65 -26.52
C THR A 23 -13.91 -7.60 -26.72
N LEU A 24 -13.42 -7.81 -27.94
CA LEU A 24 -12.00 -7.64 -28.31
C LEU A 24 -11.56 -6.18 -28.21
N LYS A 25 -12.37 -5.20 -28.67
CA LYS A 25 -12.09 -3.77 -28.48
C LYS A 25 -12.14 -3.36 -27.02
N GLN A 26 -13.04 -3.91 -26.21
CA GLN A 26 -13.07 -3.66 -24.76
C GLN A 26 -11.91 -4.36 -24.04
N MET A 27 -11.46 -5.53 -24.50
CA MET A 27 -10.23 -6.17 -24.03
C MET A 27 -8.97 -5.40 -24.47
N GLU A 28 -8.97 -4.79 -25.66
CA GLU A 28 -7.96 -3.83 -26.11
C GLU A 28 -8.02 -2.53 -25.30
N THR A 29 -9.21 -2.09 -24.88
CA THR A 29 -9.41 -0.90 -24.04
C THR A 29 -9.08 -1.19 -22.56
N LEU A 30 -9.25 -2.43 -22.09
CA LEU A 30 -8.74 -2.90 -20.81
C LEU A 30 -7.22 -3.14 -20.88
N SER A 31 -6.74 -3.50 -22.07
CA SER A 31 -5.34 -3.38 -22.48
C SER A 31 -4.93 -1.93 -22.74
N THR A 32 -5.75 -0.89 -22.50
CA THR A 32 -5.21 0.49 -22.31
C THR A 32 -4.74 0.75 -20.88
N LEU A 33 -4.88 -0.24 -19.98
CA LEU A 33 -3.89 -0.46 -18.91
C LEU A 33 -2.60 -1.12 -19.44
N ALA A 34 -2.44 -1.35 -20.75
CA ALA A 34 -1.13 -1.20 -21.38
C ALA A 34 -0.76 0.27 -21.30
N LEU A 35 -0.41 0.65 -20.08
CA LEU A 35 0.45 1.76 -19.77
C LEU A 35 1.55 1.72 -20.81
N ASN A 36 1.58 2.75 -21.63
CA ASN A 36 2.66 3.04 -22.53
C ASN A 36 3.94 2.98 -21.68
N ARG A 37 4.68 1.88 -21.75
CA ARG A 37 5.81 1.60 -20.83
C ARG A 37 6.93 2.61 -21.03
N ASP A 38 6.92 3.28 -22.18
CA ASP A 38 7.84 4.33 -22.57
C ASP A 38 7.44 5.70 -21.97
N GLY A 39 6.22 5.84 -21.42
CA GLY A 39 5.64 7.10 -20.95
C GLY A 39 5.81 7.40 -19.45
N GLY A 40 6.47 6.55 -18.68
CA GLY A 40 6.64 6.74 -17.23
C GLY A 40 5.35 6.65 -16.42
N PHE A 41 5.40 7.02 -15.14
CA PHE A 41 4.24 7.00 -14.24
C PHE A 41 3.25 8.11 -14.62
N GLN A 42 2.04 7.72 -15.03
CA GLN A 42 0.96 8.65 -15.37
C GLN A 42 0.09 8.96 -14.16
N GLU A 43 -0.34 10.22 -14.04
CA GLU A 43 -1.22 10.63 -12.95
C GLU A 43 -2.58 9.91 -13.04
N LEU A 44 -3.01 9.29 -11.93
CA LEU A 44 -4.34 8.67 -11.84
C LEU A 44 -5.30 9.61 -11.11
N ARG A 45 -6.48 9.83 -11.68
CA ARG A 45 -7.50 10.72 -11.10
C ARG A 45 -8.60 9.97 -10.36
N GLY A 46 -9.22 10.66 -9.41
CA GLY A 46 -10.45 10.27 -8.72
C GLY A 46 -11.14 11.49 -8.11
N GLY A 47 -12.13 12.05 -8.81
CA GLY A 47 -12.72 13.33 -8.43
C GLY A 47 -11.72 14.49 -8.60
N SER A 48 -11.62 15.36 -7.60
CA SER A 48 -10.60 16.43 -7.55
C SER A 48 -9.20 15.92 -7.20
N LEU A 49 -9.08 14.68 -6.72
CA LEU A 49 -7.80 14.12 -6.30
C LEU A 49 -7.06 13.47 -7.48
N GLY A 50 -5.75 13.67 -7.50
CA GLY A 50 -4.79 13.00 -8.38
C GLY A 50 -3.74 12.25 -7.57
N VAL A 51 -3.16 11.18 -8.13
CA VAL A 51 -1.95 10.53 -7.59
C VAL A 51 -0.88 10.45 -8.65
N ARG A 52 0.33 10.92 -8.33
CA ARG A 52 1.50 10.90 -9.21
C ARG A 52 2.80 10.89 -8.44
N ILE A 53 3.90 10.61 -9.13
CA ILE A 53 5.24 10.79 -8.59
C ILE A 53 5.58 12.29 -8.58
N ALA A 54 6.25 12.73 -7.53
CA ALA A 54 6.80 14.08 -7.43
C ALA A 54 7.82 14.32 -8.56
N VAL A 55 7.70 15.46 -9.23
CA VAL A 55 8.58 15.82 -10.36
C VAL A 55 9.42 17.07 -10.08
N THR A 56 9.10 17.81 -9.02
CA THR A 56 9.84 19.02 -8.62
C THR A 56 10.39 18.92 -7.20
N GLU A 57 11.41 19.72 -6.89
CA GLU A 57 11.91 19.88 -5.51
C GLU A 57 10.83 20.45 -4.59
N ALA A 58 10.00 21.38 -5.08
CA ALA A 58 8.92 21.99 -4.29
C ALA A 58 7.87 20.96 -3.86
N GLU A 59 7.59 19.97 -4.70
CA GLU A 59 6.67 18.87 -4.37
C GLU A 59 7.25 17.90 -3.34
N ARG A 60 8.55 17.59 -3.43
CA ARG A 60 9.25 16.79 -2.42
C ARG A 60 9.31 17.52 -1.07
N ASP A 61 9.60 18.82 -1.08
CA ASP A 61 9.56 19.67 0.11
C ASP A 61 8.16 19.70 0.73
N ALA A 62 7.10 19.81 -0.09
CA ALA A 62 5.72 19.76 0.39
C ALA A 62 5.36 18.41 1.03
N ALA A 63 5.85 17.29 0.47
CA ALA A 63 5.68 15.97 1.07
C ALA A 63 6.41 15.84 2.42
N GLN A 64 7.65 16.32 2.51
CA GLN A 64 8.43 16.38 3.76
C GLN A 64 7.75 17.27 4.82
N ALA A 65 7.16 18.40 4.40
CA ALA A 65 6.39 19.28 5.27
C ALA A 65 5.10 18.61 5.76
N LEU A 66 4.38 17.91 4.88
CA LEU A 66 3.17 17.17 5.24
C LEU A 66 3.48 16.08 6.25
N ARG A 67 4.54 15.30 6.03
CA ARG A 67 5.04 14.29 6.97
C ARG A 67 5.36 14.90 8.33
N TYR A 68 6.03 16.07 8.36
CA TYR A 68 6.30 16.76 9.61
C TYR A 68 5.01 17.06 10.39
N ARG A 69 4.05 17.70 9.73
CA ARG A 69 2.75 18.06 10.34
C ARG A 69 2.02 16.83 10.88
N VAL A 70 1.99 15.74 10.11
CA VAL A 70 1.28 14.53 10.54
C VAL A 70 2.03 13.79 11.64
N PHE A 71 3.31 13.47 11.45
CA PHE A 71 4.02 12.62 12.40
C PHE A 71 4.36 13.34 13.70
N PHE A 72 4.85 14.58 13.63
CA PHE A 72 5.38 15.28 14.80
C PHE A 72 4.34 16.18 15.46
N GLU A 73 3.60 16.97 14.68
CA GLU A 73 2.62 17.91 15.27
C GLU A 73 1.32 17.23 15.69
N GLU A 74 0.89 16.20 14.94
CA GLU A 74 -0.39 15.53 15.20
C GLU A 74 -0.24 14.20 15.96
N LEU A 75 0.64 13.31 15.50
CA LEU A 75 0.81 11.97 16.09
C LEU A 75 1.83 11.94 17.24
N GLY A 76 2.45 13.07 17.54
CA GLY A 76 3.27 13.27 18.73
C GLY A 76 4.70 12.75 18.62
N ALA A 77 5.19 12.40 17.43
CA ALA A 77 6.59 12.01 17.25
C ALA A 77 7.55 13.10 17.77
N HIS A 78 8.72 12.68 18.23
CA HIS A 78 9.74 13.54 18.82
C HIS A 78 10.75 14.00 17.74
N PRO A 79 10.71 15.28 17.33
CA PRO A 79 11.62 15.75 16.29
C PRO A 79 13.04 15.90 16.83
N ASP A 80 14.01 15.47 16.03
CA ASP A 80 15.40 15.86 16.26
C ASP A 80 15.59 17.37 16.00
N GLU A 81 16.78 17.89 16.28
CA GLU A 81 17.07 19.32 16.11
C GLU A 81 16.83 19.79 14.67
N ARG A 82 17.18 18.97 13.69
CA ARG A 82 17.04 19.31 12.27
C ARG A 82 15.57 19.41 11.90
N ALA A 83 14.79 18.36 12.16
CA ALA A 83 13.36 18.30 11.87
C ALA A 83 12.61 19.42 12.61
N PHE A 84 12.97 19.70 13.86
CA PHE A 84 12.36 20.78 14.63
C PHE A 84 12.59 22.16 14.00
N ARG A 85 13.81 22.44 13.52
CA ARG A 85 14.20 23.71 12.92
C ARG A 85 13.64 23.89 11.51
N THR A 86 13.67 22.85 10.68
CA THR A 86 13.24 22.92 9.28
C THR A 86 11.74 22.70 9.11
N LYS A 87 11.07 22.10 10.11
CA LYS A 87 9.69 21.63 10.00
C LYS A 87 9.52 20.66 8.82
N ARG A 88 10.49 19.76 8.66
CA ARG A 88 10.53 18.72 7.62
C ARG A 88 10.90 17.39 8.26
N ASP A 89 10.12 16.35 7.92
CA ASP A 89 10.53 14.98 8.10
C ASP A 89 11.40 14.59 6.90
N VAL A 90 12.72 14.48 7.11
CA VAL A 90 13.67 14.20 6.03
C VAL A 90 14.83 13.33 6.53
N ASP A 91 15.18 12.31 5.75
CA ASP A 91 16.34 11.45 5.96
C ASP A 91 17.14 11.25 4.66
N GLU A 92 18.20 10.44 4.71
CA GLU A 92 19.10 10.18 3.57
C GLU A 92 18.40 9.47 2.39
N PHE A 93 17.30 8.74 2.64
CA PHE A 93 16.61 7.99 1.59
C PHE A 93 15.75 8.89 0.69
N ASP A 94 15.40 10.09 1.17
CA ASP A 94 14.56 11.02 0.41
C ASP A 94 15.20 11.54 -0.89
N GLU A 95 16.54 11.49 -0.99
CA GLU A 95 17.28 11.91 -2.18
C GLU A 95 17.18 10.90 -3.33
N VAL A 96 17.10 9.61 -3.02
CA VAL A 96 17.11 8.53 -4.02
C VAL A 96 15.74 7.88 -4.22
N ALA A 97 14.83 8.04 -3.27
CA ALA A 97 13.48 7.49 -3.35
C ALA A 97 12.56 8.33 -4.24
N ASP A 98 11.61 7.66 -4.88
CA ASP A 98 10.47 8.32 -5.50
C ASP A 98 9.45 8.70 -4.40
N HIS A 99 8.74 9.81 -4.62
CA HIS A 99 7.69 10.28 -3.70
C HIS A 99 6.35 10.22 -4.40
N LEU A 100 5.50 9.26 -4.01
CA LEU A 100 4.13 9.19 -4.47
C LEU A 100 3.31 10.24 -3.73
N LEU A 101 2.59 11.08 -4.45
CA LEU A 101 1.83 12.18 -3.89
C LEU A 101 0.35 12.00 -4.22
N VAL A 102 -0.52 12.32 -3.25
CA VAL A 102 -1.91 12.65 -3.53
C VAL A 102 -2.02 14.16 -3.60
N ILE A 103 -2.57 14.67 -4.68
CA ILE A 103 -2.74 16.09 -4.95
C ILE A 103 -4.23 16.41 -5.05
N ASP A 104 -4.68 17.43 -4.33
CA ASP A 104 -6.02 17.98 -4.46
C ASP A 104 -6.04 19.15 -5.44
N HIS A 105 -6.51 18.88 -6.66
CA HIS A 105 -6.54 19.87 -7.73
C HIS A 105 -7.60 20.96 -7.55
N SER A 106 -8.48 20.83 -6.55
CA SER A 106 -9.34 21.94 -6.13
C SER A 106 -8.57 23.02 -5.36
N ILE A 107 -7.42 22.67 -4.76
CA ILE A 107 -6.52 23.58 -4.04
C ILE A 107 -5.44 24.11 -4.99
N SER A 108 -4.66 23.20 -5.56
CA SER A 108 -3.56 23.50 -6.50
C SER A 108 -3.19 22.24 -7.27
N SER A 109 -2.66 22.39 -8.49
CA SER A 109 -2.08 21.25 -9.22
C SER A 109 -0.59 21.03 -8.92
N GLY A 110 0.02 21.94 -8.15
CA GLY A 110 1.42 21.92 -7.73
C GLY A 110 1.60 21.52 -6.26
N ALA A 111 2.71 21.97 -5.68
CA ALA A 111 3.16 21.59 -4.34
C ALA A 111 2.15 21.93 -3.23
N GLU A 112 1.39 23.02 -3.35
CA GLU A 112 0.40 23.43 -2.35
C GLU A 112 -0.80 22.48 -2.29
N GLY A 113 -1.01 21.68 -3.34
CA GLY A 113 -2.08 20.70 -3.42
C GLY A 113 -1.72 19.36 -2.78
N VAL A 114 -0.50 19.17 -2.28
CA VAL A 114 -0.06 17.88 -1.70
C VAL A 114 -0.76 17.61 -0.37
N VAL A 115 -1.63 16.59 -0.38
CA VAL A 115 -2.50 16.22 0.75
C VAL A 115 -2.29 14.79 1.23
N GLY A 116 -1.45 14.02 0.55
CA GLY A 116 -1.04 12.69 0.98
C GLY A 116 0.27 12.28 0.32
N THR A 117 1.00 11.37 0.95
CA THR A 117 2.26 10.88 0.38
C THR A 117 2.61 9.46 0.80
N TYR A 118 3.45 8.83 -0.01
CA TYR A 118 4.18 7.59 0.27
C TYR A 118 5.61 7.72 -0.29
N ARG A 119 6.62 7.32 0.46
CA ARG A 119 7.98 7.16 -0.07
C ARG A 119 8.14 5.76 -0.68
N LEU A 120 8.70 5.70 -1.88
CA LEU A 120 8.88 4.48 -2.68
C LEU A 120 10.38 4.30 -2.97
N LEU A 121 11.02 3.34 -2.30
CA LEU A 121 12.45 3.05 -2.46
C LEU A 121 12.66 1.69 -3.12
N ARG A 122 13.07 1.70 -4.39
CA ARG A 122 13.41 0.49 -5.15
C ARG A 122 14.82 0.00 -4.83
N SER A 123 15.11 -1.27 -5.10
CA SER A 123 16.44 -1.87 -4.94
C SER A 123 17.57 -1.07 -5.61
N ASP A 124 17.39 -0.64 -6.86
CA ASP A 124 18.39 0.14 -7.63
C ASP A 124 18.68 1.51 -7.01
N ALA A 125 17.70 2.10 -6.33
CA ALA A 125 17.88 3.34 -5.58
C ALA A 125 18.52 3.10 -4.22
N ALA A 126 18.10 2.05 -3.50
CA ALA A 126 18.66 1.66 -2.20
C ALA A 126 20.14 1.31 -2.29
N GLU A 127 20.58 0.68 -3.39
CA GLU A 127 22.00 0.37 -3.67
C GLU A 127 22.91 1.61 -3.64
N LYS A 128 22.40 2.80 -4.01
CA LYS A 128 23.17 4.05 -3.97
C LYS A 128 23.52 4.49 -2.54
N ILE A 129 22.69 4.11 -1.57
CA ILE A 129 22.90 4.34 -0.13
C ILE A 129 23.53 3.09 0.53
N GLY A 130 23.45 1.94 -0.14
CA GLY A 130 23.95 0.65 0.31
C GLY A 130 23.01 -0.10 1.26
N ARG A 131 21.78 0.40 1.48
CA ARG A 131 20.78 -0.26 2.34
C ARG A 131 19.36 0.25 2.08
N PHE A 132 18.40 -0.51 2.59
CA PHE A 132 17.01 -0.11 2.81
C PHE A 132 16.83 0.51 4.21
N TYR A 133 15.78 1.31 4.43
CA TYR A 133 15.49 1.86 5.76
C TYR A 133 15.15 0.75 6.76
N THR A 134 14.33 -0.22 6.35
CA THR A 134 13.89 -1.35 7.17
C THR A 134 15.06 -2.18 7.70
N ALA A 135 16.23 -2.15 7.05
CA ALA A 135 17.46 -2.79 7.53
C ALA A 135 18.00 -2.19 8.85
N SER A 136 17.57 -0.97 9.23
CA SER A 136 17.91 -0.36 10.51
C SER A 136 17.15 -0.96 11.70
N GLU A 137 16.08 -1.72 11.42
CA GLU A 137 15.21 -2.30 12.44
C GLU A 137 15.13 -3.83 12.35
N TYR A 138 15.31 -4.37 11.15
CA TYR A 138 15.17 -5.79 10.86
C TYR A 138 16.35 -6.33 10.05
N ASP A 139 16.68 -7.60 10.29
CA ASP A 139 17.45 -8.42 9.36
C ASP A 139 16.57 -8.77 8.16
N ILE A 140 16.91 -8.16 7.02
CA ILE A 140 16.22 -8.32 5.74
C ILE A 140 16.98 -9.24 4.77
N SER A 141 17.98 -9.99 5.23
CA SER A 141 18.81 -10.88 4.40
C SER A 141 17.96 -11.80 3.52
N THR A 142 16.88 -12.37 4.07
CA THR A 142 15.94 -13.23 3.33
C THR A 142 15.30 -12.55 2.13
N LEU A 143 15.13 -11.22 2.16
CA LEU A 143 14.63 -10.46 1.02
C LEU A 143 15.74 -10.03 0.07
N THR A 144 16.90 -9.60 0.58
CA THR A 144 18.00 -9.17 -0.29
C THR A 144 18.64 -10.33 -1.05
N GLU A 145 18.51 -11.55 -0.53
CA GLU A 145 18.90 -12.79 -1.22
C GLU A 145 17.80 -13.33 -2.15
N PHE A 146 16.56 -12.82 -2.05
CA PHE A 146 15.47 -13.21 -2.92
C PHE A 146 15.74 -12.71 -4.35
N PRO A 147 15.65 -13.57 -5.38
CA PRO A 147 15.84 -13.17 -6.76
C PRO A 147 14.61 -12.42 -7.26
N GLY A 148 14.52 -11.12 -6.96
CA GLY A 148 13.42 -10.27 -7.38
C GLY A 148 13.65 -8.79 -7.08
N ARG A 149 12.80 -7.96 -7.68
CA ARG A 149 12.82 -6.51 -7.50
C ARG A 149 12.04 -6.15 -6.26
N LEU A 150 12.70 -5.50 -5.31
CA LEU A 150 12.09 -5.09 -4.07
C LEU A 150 11.65 -3.63 -4.14
N LEU A 151 10.56 -3.33 -3.46
CA LEU A 151 10.11 -1.97 -3.21
C LEU A 151 9.85 -1.82 -1.71
N GLU A 152 10.71 -1.07 -1.05
CA GLU A 152 10.42 -0.58 0.28
C GLU A 152 9.45 0.60 0.17
N VAL A 153 8.42 0.58 1.02
CA VAL A 153 7.49 1.69 1.15
C VAL A 153 7.43 2.16 2.59
N GLY A 154 7.51 3.47 2.80
CA GLY A 154 7.41 4.07 4.12
C GLY A 154 6.89 5.49 4.11
N ARG A 155 6.90 6.11 5.30
CA ARG A 155 6.54 7.52 5.50
C ARG A 155 5.16 7.89 4.94
N SER A 156 4.21 6.97 5.04
CA SER A 156 2.86 7.19 4.51
C SER A 156 2.07 8.12 5.43
N CYS A 157 1.49 9.18 4.90
CA CYS A 157 0.57 10.02 5.63
C CYS A 157 -0.44 10.70 4.72
N VAL A 158 -1.58 11.09 5.30
CA VAL A 158 -2.62 11.90 4.63
C VAL A 158 -3.01 13.02 5.58
N ALA A 159 -3.11 14.24 5.02
CA ALA A 159 -3.60 15.42 5.72
C ALA A 159 -4.95 15.13 6.39
N ARG A 160 -5.15 15.64 7.59
CA ARG A 160 -6.26 15.26 8.47
C ARG A 160 -7.62 15.44 7.79
N GLU A 161 -7.78 16.54 7.08
CA GLU A 161 -8.96 16.95 6.34
C GLU A 161 -9.23 16.13 5.06
N HIS A 162 -8.22 15.40 4.58
CA HIS A 162 -8.32 14.49 3.43
C HIS A 162 -8.33 13.00 3.82
N ARG A 163 -8.37 12.69 5.12
CA ARG A 163 -8.50 11.32 5.59
C ARG A 163 -9.88 10.78 5.27
N GLY A 164 -9.91 9.96 4.23
CA GLY A 164 -11.10 9.26 3.78
C GLY A 164 -10.74 8.08 2.91
N ARG A 165 -11.77 7.38 2.43
CA ARG A 165 -11.56 6.23 1.55
C ARG A 165 -10.91 6.62 0.22
N SER A 166 -11.19 7.82 -0.30
CA SER A 166 -10.71 8.29 -1.61
C SER A 166 -9.19 8.42 -1.67
N ALA A 167 -8.57 9.19 -0.78
CA ALA A 167 -7.12 9.42 -0.78
C ALA A 167 -6.34 8.11 -0.59
N MET A 168 -6.77 7.26 0.36
CA MET A 168 -6.14 5.96 0.60
C MET A 168 -6.29 5.02 -0.62
N GLN A 169 -7.47 4.91 -1.21
CA GLN A 169 -7.67 4.12 -2.43
C GLN A 169 -6.78 4.62 -3.57
N LEU A 170 -6.61 5.93 -3.70
CA LEU A 170 -5.79 6.53 -4.73
C LEU A 170 -4.29 6.24 -4.51
N LEU A 171 -3.79 6.33 -3.28
CA LEU A 171 -2.43 5.87 -2.93
C LEU A 171 -2.21 4.42 -3.31
N TRP A 172 -3.12 3.51 -2.95
CA TRP A 172 -3.01 2.10 -3.31
C TRP A 172 -3.07 1.85 -4.82
N ARG A 173 -3.90 2.59 -5.57
CA ARG A 173 -3.89 2.56 -7.05
C ARG A 173 -2.55 3.01 -7.62
N GLY A 174 -1.97 4.04 -7.02
CA GLY A 174 -0.65 4.55 -7.38
C GLY A 174 0.44 3.51 -7.14
N ILE A 175 0.49 2.91 -5.94
CA ILE A 175 1.44 1.83 -5.62
C ILE A 175 1.28 0.65 -6.58
N ALA A 176 0.06 0.22 -6.87
CA ALA A 176 -0.19 -0.87 -7.82
C ALA A 176 0.34 -0.54 -9.23
N SER A 177 0.11 0.69 -9.71
CA SER A 177 0.62 1.14 -11.01
C SER A 177 2.14 1.22 -11.04
N TYR A 178 2.75 1.65 -9.93
CA TYR A 178 4.19 1.70 -9.76
C TYR A 178 4.81 0.29 -9.76
N ILE A 179 4.21 -0.65 -9.04
CA ILE A 179 4.61 -2.06 -9.01
C ILE A 179 4.60 -2.65 -10.42
N PHE A 180 3.54 -2.40 -11.20
CA PHE A 180 3.45 -2.88 -12.57
C PHE A 180 4.50 -2.25 -13.49
N LEU A 181 4.68 -0.92 -13.40
CA LEU A 181 5.65 -0.18 -14.21
C LEU A 181 7.08 -0.68 -13.98
N HIS A 182 7.46 -0.88 -12.71
CA HIS A 182 8.82 -1.25 -12.33
C HIS A 182 9.03 -2.77 -12.19
N ARG A 183 7.97 -3.57 -12.39
CA ARG A 183 7.95 -5.03 -12.22
C ARG A 183 8.46 -5.46 -10.84
N ILE A 184 7.96 -4.79 -9.81
CA ILE A 184 8.29 -5.11 -8.43
C ILE A 184 7.74 -6.49 -8.10
N ASP A 185 8.54 -7.34 -7.47
CA ASP A 185 8.15 -8.69 -7.07
C ASP A 185 7.70 -8.75 -5.61
N VAL A 186 8.32 -7.92 -4.74
CA VAL A 186 7.99 -7.84 -3.32
C VAL A 186 7.90 -6.38 -2.88
N LEU A 187 6.75 -6.02 -2.33
CA LEU A 187 6.52 -4.78 -1.59
C LEU A 187 6.76 -5.06 -0.10
N PHE A 188 7.55 -4.23 0.59
CA PHE A 188 7.79 -4.40 2.02
C PHE A 188 8.02 -3.06 2.74
N GLY A 189 8.08 -3.07 4.06
CA GLY A 189 8.40 -1.89 4.87
C GLY A 189 8.00 -2.07 6.34
N CYS A 190 8.14 -1.00 7.12
CA CYS A 190 7.69 -0.98 8.51
C CYS A 190 6.24 -0.47 8.59
N GLY A 191 5.38 -1.28 9.20
CA GLY A 191 4.01 -0.91 9.49
C GLY A 191 3.84 -0.67 10.98
N SER A 192 3.34 0.50 11.35
CA SER A 192 3.36 0.96 12.74
C SER A 192 2.02 0.76 13.45
N LEU A 193 2.06 0.20 14.66
CA LEU A 193 0.98 0.22 15.64
C LEU A 193 1.18 1.44 16.57
N PRO A 194 0.15 2.24 16.86
CA PRO A 194 0.28 3.35 17.82
C PRO A 194 0.59 2.84 19.23
N GLY A 195 1.57 3.45 19.89
CA GLY A 195 1.98 3.12 21.26
C GLY A 195 3.31 2.37 21.35
N THR A 196 4.01 2.56 22.46
CA THR A 196 5.35 2.01 22.74
C THR A 196 5.35 0.95 23.83
N ASP A 197 4.18 0.55 24.32
CA ASP A 197 4.01 -0.53 25.31
C ASP A 197 3.55 -1.82 24.60
N PRO A 198 4.44 -2.81 24.40
CA PRO A 198 4.09 -4.08 23.76
C PRO A 198 3.04 -4.89 24.54
N ASP A 199 2.92 -4.69 25.85
CA ASP A 199 1.96 -5.43 26.68
C ASP A 199 0.54 -4.90 26.43
N ALA A 200 0.40 -3.58 26.30
CA ALA A 200 -0.84 -2.95 25.84
C ALA A 200 -1.22 -3.33 24.40
N LEU A 201 -0.25 -3.75 23.57
CA LEU A 201 -0.44 -4.20 22.19
C LEU A 201 -0.48 -5.73 22.04
N SER A 202 -0.46 -6.47 23.14
CA SER A 202 -0.30 -7.93 23.17
C SER A 202 -1.28 -8.70 22.27
N ASP A 203 -2.57 -8.34 22.27
CA ASP A 203 -3.59 -8.93 21.40
C ASP A 203 -3.27 -8.70 19.91
N GLN A 204 -2.93 -7.46 19.54
CA GLN A 204 -2.62 -7.10 18.15
C GLN A 204 -1.35 -7.81 17.66
N LEU A 205 -0.30 -7.82 18.47
CA LEU A 205 0.97 -8.48 18.14
C LEU A 205 0.79 -9.99 18.01
N THR A 206 0.08 -10.61 18.98
CA THR A 206 -0.22 -12.05 18.95
C THR A 206 -1.06 -12.41 17.74
N TYR A 207 -2.08 -11.60 17.42
CA TYR A 207 -2.93 -11.79 16.25
C TYR A 207 -2.11 -11.77 14.96
N LEU A 208 -1.24 -10.78 14.79
CA LEU A 208 -0.39 -10.62 13.61
C LEU A 208 0.58 -11.80 13.47
N HIS A 209 1.28 -12.16 14.56
CA HIS A 209 2.21 -13.28 14.57
C HIS A 209 1.51 -14.61 14.25
N HIS A 210 0.41 -14.92 14.93
CA HIS A 210 -0.27 -16.21 14.76
C HIS A 210 -0.90 -16.40 13.38
N ASN A 211 -1.49 -15.33 12.81
CA ASN A 211 -2.31 -15.45 11.60
C ASN A 211 -1.60 -14.99 10.33
N HIS A 212 -0.54 -14.20 10.44
CA HIS A 212 0.08 -13.51 9.31
C HIS A 212 1.60 -13.63 9.24
N LEU A 213 2.26 -14.38 10.13
CA LEU A 213 3.71 -14.55 10.07
C LEU A 213 4.15 -15.11 8.71
N ALA A 214 5.17 -14.49 8.14
CA ALA A 214 5.72 -14.87 6.86
C ALA A 214 6.28 -16.31 6.88
N PRO A 215 6.25 -17.04 5.75
CA PRO A 215 6.96 -18.31 5.63
C PRO A 215 8.47 -18.08 5.80
N PRO A 216 9.24 -19.07 6.28
CA PRO A 216 10.68 -18.90 6.58
C PRO A 216 11.50 -18.26 5.46
N ALA A 217 11.20 -18.57 4.20
CA ALA A 217 11.92 -18.04 3.03
C ALA A 217 11.73 -16.53 2.78
N LEU A 218 10.73 -15.89 3.41
CA LEU A 218 10.45 -14.45 3.29
C LEU A 218 10.42 -13.76 4.66
N ARG A 219 10.77 -14.47 5.74
CA ARG A 219 10.57 -14.00 7.10
C ARG A 219 11.74 -13.11 7.52
N ILE A 220 11.54 -11.83 7.29
CA ILE A 220 12.31 -10.75 7.92
C ILE A 220 12.16 -10.87 9.44
N ARG A 221 13.25 -10.64 10.18
CA ARG A 221 13.26 -10.71 11.64
C ARG A 221 13.80 -9.43 12.27
N ALA A 222 13.20 -8.94 13.34
CA ALA A 222 13.70 -7.77 14.07
C ALA A 222 15.14 -8.04 14.54
N LEU A 223 16.00 -7.00 14.49
CA LEU A 223 17.38 -7.12 14.92
C LEU A 223 17.46 -7.53 16.40
N PRO A 224 18.46 -8.32 16.82
CA PRO A 224 18.53 -8.85 18.19
C PRO A 224 18.36 -7.79 19.29
N ASP A 225 18.99 -6.63 19.14
CA ASP A 225 18.95 -5.55 20.13
C ASP A 225 17.66 -4.71 20.10
N ARG A 226 16.78 -4.96 19.11
CA ARG A 226 15.48 -4.28 18.95
C ARG A 226 14.29 -5.23 19.02
N TYR A 227 14.54 -6.53 19.18
CA TYR A 227 13.53 -7.57 19.09
C TYR A 227 12.53 -7.53 20.25
N VAL A 228 11.25 -7.43 19.91
CA VAL A 228 10.13 -7.59 20.84
C VAL A 228 9.32 -8.82 20.44
N GLU A 229 9.13 -9.74 21.39
CA GLU A 229 8.33 -10.95 21.18
C GLU A 229 6.89 -10.60 20.85
N MET A 230 6.37 -11.14 19.74
CA MET A 230 5.01 -10.83 19.28
C MET A 230 3.97 -11.80 19.82
N LEU A 231 4.33 -13.07 20.05
CA LEU A 231 3.44 -14.07 20.63
C LEU A 231 3.35 -13.86 22.15
N ARG A 232 2.48 -12.93 22.57
CA ARG A 232 2.43 -12.42 23.95
C ARG A 232 1.32 -13.04 24.80
N THR A 233 0.25 -13.53 24.18
CA THR A 233 -0.89 -14.19 24.84
C THR A 233 -1.22 -15.52 24.14
N ASP A 234 -2.15 -16.30 24.71
CA ASP A 234 -2.63 -17.51 24.03
C ASP A 234 -3.45 -17.14 22.78
N PRO A 235 -2.98 -17.45 21.56
CA PRO A 235 -3.68 -17.08 20.33
C PRO A 235 -5.08 -17.69 20.21
N HIS A 236 -5.34 -18.80 20.89
CA HIS A 236 -6.64 -19.47 20.88
C HIS A 236 -7.68 -18.77 21.76
N THR A 237 -7.27 -17.80 22.59
CA THR A 237 -8.16 -17.01 23.44
C THR A 237 -8.54 -15.65 22.86
N LEU A 238 -7.94 -15.27 21.72
CA LEU A 238 -8.14 -13.95 21.12
C LEU A 238 -9.55 -13.76 20.55
N ASP A 239 -10.13 -12.58 20.77
CA ASP A 239 -11.23 -12.09 19.94
C ASP A 239 -10.66 -11.49 18.65
N TYR A 240 -10.73 -12.25 17.56
CA TYR A 240 -10.16 -11.87 16.27
C TYR A 240 -10.82 -10.61 15.71
N ARG A 241 -12.12 -10.40 15.96
CA ARG A 241 -12.84 -9.23 15.47
C ARG A 241 -12.39 -7.98 16.23
N ALA A 242 -12.21 -8.09 17.55
CA ALA A 242 -11.67 -7.01 18.36
C ALA A 242 -10.24 -6.65 17.95
N CYS A 243 -9.38 -7.65 17.72
CA CYS A 243 -8.01 -7.45 17.25
C CYS A 243 -7.97 -6.69 15.91
N LEU A 244 -8.71 -7.18 14.91
CA LEU A 244 -8.82 -6.54 13.60
C LEU A 244 -9.34 -5.10 13.69
N ASN A 245 -10.30 -4.82 14.58
CA ASN A 245 -10.81 -3.46 14.76
C ASN A 245 -9.75 -2.51 15.31
N LYS A 246 -8.92 -2.98 16.25
CA LYS A 246 -7.81 -2.22 16.83
C LYS A 246 -6.63 -2.01 15.86
N LEU A 247 -6.45 -2.86 14.86
CA LEU A 247 -5.36 -2.69 13.89
C LEU A 247 -5.51 -1.40 13.08
N PRO A 248 -4.39 -0.71 12.77
CA PRO A 248 -4.39 0.46 11.89
C PRO A 248 -4.98 0.15 10.50
N PRO A 249 -5.69 1.10 9.87
CA PRO A 249 -6.24 0.93 8.53
C PRO A 249 -5.20 0.52 7.48
N LEU A 250 -3.97 1.01 7.60
CA LEU A 250 -2.87 0.71 6.69
C LEU A 250 -2.44 -0.76 6.79
N ILE A 251 -2.18 -1.26 8.00
CA ILE A 251 -1.88 -2.68 8.26
C ILE A 251 -3.00 -3.57 7.71
N LYS A 252 -4.25 -3.25 8.02
CA LYS A 252 -5.42 -3.95 7.44
C LYS A 252 -5.43 -3.96 5.92
N GLY A 253 -4.92 -2.90 5.28
CA GLY A 253 -4.71 -2.81 3.84
C GLY A 253 -3.79 -3.90 3.33
N TYR A 254 -2.59 -4.02 3.90
CA TYR A 254 -1.62 -5.06 3.56
C TYR A 254 -2.18 -6.47 3.77
N LEU A 255 -2.79 -6.74 4.92
CA LEU A 255 -3.35 -8.06 5.23
C LEU A 255 -4.46 -8.46 4.24
N ARG A 256 -5.32 -7.50 3.83
CA ARG A 256 -6.36 -7.76 2.83
C ARG A 256 -5.78 -8.16 1.48
N LEU A 257 -4.59 -7.68 1.15
CA LEU A 257 -3.84 -8.01 -0.07
C LEU A 257 -3.12 -9.37 0.03
N GLY A 258 -3.24 -10.07 1.17
CA GLY A 258 -2.50 -11.31 1.41
C GLY A 258 -1.09 -11.07 1.94
N GLY A 259 -0.85 -9.87 2.52
CA GLY A 259 0.42 -9.56 3.14
C GLY A 259 0.70 -10.39 4.38
N TYR A 260 1.99 -10.57 4.65
CA TYR A 260 2.53 -11.21 5.83
C TYR A 260 3.19 -10.17 6.74
N VAL A 261 3.49 -10.59 7.97
CA VAL A 261 4.33 -9.87 8.91
C VAL A 261 5.65 -10.61 9.15
N GLY A 262 6.68 -9.85 9.50
CA GLY A 262 7.95 -10.38 9.99
C GLY A 262 7.87 -10.96 11.40
N ASP A 263 9.02 -11.41 11.88
CA ASP A 263 9.22 -12.01 13.20
C ASP A 263 9.85 -11.01 14.16
N GLY A 264 9.19 -10.76 15.28
CA GLY A 264 9.57 -9.71 16.22
C GLY A 264 9.01 -8.34 15.80
N ALA A 265 8.51 -7.61 16.79
CA ALA A 265 8.18 -6.20 16.66
C ALA A 265 9.36 -5.33 17.12
N VAL A 266 9.26 -4.03 16.87
CA VAL A 266 10.29 -3.05 17.20
C VAL A 266 9.63 -1.83 17.83
N VAL A 267 10.03 -1.43 19.03
CA VAL A 267 9.56 -0.17 19.63
C VAL A 267 10.33 1.00 19.02
N ASP A 268 9.58 1.98 18.51
CA ASP A 268 10.06 3.25 18.00
C ASP A 268 9.58 4.39 18.93
N GLU A 269 10.46 4.76 19.85
CA GLU A 269 10.24 5.86 20.81
C GLU A 269 10.25 7.24 20.14
N GLN A 270 10.80 7.35 18.92
CA GLN A 270 10.79 8.62 18.20
C GLN A 270 9.40 8.87 17.63
N PHE A 271 8.77 7.86 17.03
CA PHE A 271 7.46 8.00 16.40
C PHE A 271 6.29 7.63 17.33
N ASN A 272 6.56 7.19 18.55
CA ASN A 272 5.59 6.67 19.52
C ASN A 272 4.81 5.47 18.97
N THR A 273 5.53 4.54 18.34
CA THR A 273 4.95 3.37 17.71
C THR A 273 5.65 2.08 18.09
N THR A 274 4.96 0.97 17.83
CA THR A 274 5.53 -0.37 17.79
C THR A 274 5.38 -0.88 16.37
N ASP A 275 6.51 -1.01 15.69
CA ASP A 275 6.58 -1.35 14.29
C ASP A 275 6.60 -2.88 14.12
N VAL A 276 5.97 -3.33 13.02
CA VAL A 276 6.06 -4.69 12.51
C VAL A 276 6.50 -4.61 11.05
N ALA A 277 7.44 -5.46 10.65
CA ALA A 277 7.76 -5.61 9.24
C ALA A 277 6.53 -6.17 8.50
N VAL A 278 6.15 -5.56 7.39
CA VAL A 278 5.04 -6.00 6.52
C VAL A 278 5.60 -6.32 5.14
N LEU A 279 5.08 -7.37 4.50
CA LEU A 279 5.50 -7.77 3.16
C LEU A 279 4.33 -8.29 2.32
N VAL A 280 4.33 -7.99 1.03
CA VAL A 280 3.34 -8.45 0.05
C VAL A 280 4.04 -8.86 -1.23
N LYS A 281 3.84 -10.11 -1.66
CA LYS A 281 4.25 -10.54 -3.01
C LYS A 281 3.34 -9.91 -4.06
N SER A 282 3.91 -9.37 -5.12
CA SER A 282 3.16 -8.69 -6.17
C SER A 282 2.16 -9.59 -6.92
N GLU A 283 2.45 -10.89 -7.02
CA GLU A 283 1.50 -11.89 -7.54
C GLU A 283 0.17 -11.88 -6.78
N LEU A 284 0.21 -11.69 -5.45
CA LEU A 284 -0.99 -11.65 -4.60
C LEU A 284 -1.77 -10.34 -4.75
N LEU A 285 -1.07 -9.24 -5.08
CA LEU A 285 -1.67 -7.96 -5.43
C LEU A 285 -2.47 -8.08 -6.72
N ALA A 286 -1.85 -8.62 -7.77
CA ALA A 286 -2.47 -8.79 -9.08
C ALA A 286 -3.78 -9.57 -8.97
N ASP A 287 -3.77 -10.76 -8.37
CA ASP A 287 -4.95 -11.63 -8.29
C ASP A 287 -6.15 -10.98 -7.59
N LYS A 288 -5.91 -10.15 -6.56
CA LYS A 288 -7.00 -9.50 -5.81
C LYS A 288 -7.46 -8.20 -6.45
N TYR A 289 -6.55 -7.44 -7.07
CA TYR A 289 -6.91 -6.23 -7.82
C TYR A 289 -7.71 -6.58 -9.07
N TYR A 290 -7.28 -7.61 -9.83
CA TYR A 290 -8.02 -8.13 -10.98
C TYR A 290 -9.44 -8.57 -10.59
N ARG A 291 -9.59 -9.35 -9.50
CA ARG A 291 -10.93 -9.79 -9.02
C ARG A 291 -11.83 -8.66 -8.53
N HIS A 292 -11.28 -7.62 -7.90
CA HIS A 292 -12.07 -6.45 -7.49
C HIS A 292 -12.57 -5.65 -8.70
N TYR A 293 -11.75 -5.54 -9.75
CA TYR A 293 -12.12 -4.87 -10.99
C TYR A 293 -13.14 -5.67 -11.81
N GLU A 294 -12.96 -7.00 -11.91
CA GLU A 294 -13.90 -7.90 -12.57
C GLU A 294 -15.30 -7.83 -11.94
N ARG A 295 -15.37 -7.74 -10.60
CA ARG A 295 -16.65 -7.60 -9.89
C ARG A 295 -17.35 -6.27 -10.22
N ARG A 296 -16.59 -5.16 -10.29
CA ARG A 296 -17.13 -3.84 -10.67
C ARG A 296 -17.58 -3.77 -12.13
N LEU A 297 -16.97 -4.56 -13.02
CA LEU A 297 -17.41 -4.72 -14.41
C LEU A 297 -18.71 -5.52 -14.50
N ARG A 298 -18.88 -6.59 -13.71
CA ARG A 298 -20.16 -7.31 -13.63
C ARG A 298 -21.29 -6.43 -13.10
N ASP A 299 -21.03 -5.69 -12.01
CA ASP A 299 -22.01 -4.76 -11.43
C ASP A 299 -22.36 -3.56 -12.34
N ALA A 300 -21.58 -3.32 -13.40
CA ALA A 300 -21.85 -2.27 -14.40
C ALA A 300 -22.43 -2.82 -15.72
N LEU A 301 -22.49 -4.14 -15.87
CA LEU A 301 -23.04 -4.86 -17.02
C LEU A 301 -24.38 -5.56 -16.70
N ASP A 302 -24.75 -5.64 -15.42
CA ASP A 302 -26.09 -6.00 -14.90
C ASP A 302 -26.95 -4.74 -14.66
#